data_AF-A0A2S5KGX2-F1
#
_entry.id   AF-A0A2S5KGX2-F1
#
_cell.length_a   1.000
_cell.length_b   1.000
_cell.length_c   1.000
_cell.angle_alpha   90.00
_cell.angle_beta   90.00
_cell.angle_gamma   90.00
#
_symmetry.space_group_name_H-M   'P 1'
#
loop_
_entity.id
_entity.type
_entity.pdbx_description
1 polymer ?
#
loop_
_entity_poly.entity_id
_entity_poly.type
_entity_poly.pdbx_seq_one_letter_code
_entity_poly.pdbx_strand_id
1 'polypeptide(L)'
;MTLLFISVLAAFALLALVIVMLVRTTALQAWQGVLLFILPLVAANLIWFSWLHPRQAEKIQMEAVAQQLSAAPGYRLLRVQEPELWQLLNRELRHKLQQGVSAEQALGDLRGWLTDIVNKRMTRASDDAVIAYVQVSVEEMQALQQQSPQRCFQFLYPQVSGGINLQEVLTPALYQRDGHALEALLLSSQGAEQQTDQTLARRDLREIVDRLYGKRGNKLQQLNQPADTAVDRSALCAMSIDLYSAILALPAKRAAGLLRNMVHSNG
;
A
#
# COMPACT_ATOMS: atom_id res chain seq x y z
N MET A 1 35.33 6.60 -6.47
CA MET A 1 35.74 5.32 -7.08
C MET A 1 37.24 5.22 -7.35
N THR A 2 37.94 6.29 -7.74
CA THR A 2 39.39 6.26 -8.06
C THR A 2 40.31 5.99 -6.86
N LEU A 3 40.07 6.63 -5.71
CA LEU A 3 40.90 6.47 -4.51
C LEU A 3 40.89 5.05 -3.91
N LEU A 4 39.74 4.36 -3.96
CA LEU A 4 39.59 2.97 -3.50
C LEU A 4 40.31 1.97 -4.41
N PHE A 5 40.33 2.23 -5.72
CA PHE A 5 41.07 1.40 -6.68
C PHE A 5 42.58 1.54 -6.48
N ILE A 6 43.05 2.77 -6.22
CA ILE A 6 44.47 3.06 -5.99
C ILE A 6 44.96 2.41 -4.69
N SER A 7 44.18 2.45 -3.61
CA SER A 7 44.56 1.83 -2.34
C SER A 7 44.60 0.30 -2.41
N VAL A 8 43.66 -0.33 -3.12
CA VAL A 8 43.66 -1.77 -3.36
C VAL A 8 44.87 -2.20 -4.20
N LEU A 9 45.18 -1.47 -5.28
CA LEU A 9 46.37 -1.72 -6.11
C LEU A 9 47.68 -1.58 -5.31
N ALA A 10 47.78 -0.52 -4.48
CA ALA A 10 48.94 -0.32 -3.63
C ALA A 10 49.12 -1.46 -2.62
N ALA A 11 48.04 -1.95 -2.01
CA ALA A 11 48.08 -3.06 -1.06
C ALA A 11 48.54 -4.38 -1.74
N PHE A 12 48.05 -4.69 -2.94
CA PHE A 12 48.49 -5.86 -3.70
C PHE A 12 49.96 -5.76 -4.12
N ALA A 13 50.42 -4.58 -4.54
CA ALA A 13 51.82 -4.35 -4.88
C ALA A 13 52.74 -4.53 -3.68
N LEU A 14 52.35 -4.01 -2.50
CA LEU A 14 53.09 -4.17 -1.25
C LEU A 14 53.15 -5.64 -0.81
N LEU A 15 52.03 -6.35 -0.91
CA LEU A 15 51.93 -7.77 -0.56
C LEU A 15 52.79 -8.64 -1.48
N ALA A 16 52.81 -8.35 -2.79
CA ALA A 16 53.72 -9.00 -3.73
C ALA A 16 55.20 -8.74 -3.39
N LEU A 17 55.56 -7.50 -3.04
CA LEU A 17 56.94 -7.12 -2.71
C LEU A 17 57.43 -7.83 -1.43
N VAL A 18 56.58 -7.92 -0.41
CA VAL A 18 56.86 -8.64 0.84
C VAL A 18 57.03 -10.14 0.59
N ILE A 19 56.18 -10.77 -0.25
CA ILE A 19 56.30 -12.19 -0.59
C ILE A 19 57.60 -12.47 -1.37
N VAL A 20 57.96 -11.62 -2.34
CA VAL A 20 59.21 -11.75 -3.10
C VAL A 20 60.42 -11.62 -2.18
N MET A 21 60.38 -10.69 -1.23
CA MET A 21 61.44 -10.52 -0.24
C MET A 21 61.57 -11.76 0.66
N LEU A 22 60.46 -12.32 1.15
CA LEU A 22 60.42 -13.54 1.99
C LEU A 22 60.93 -14.78 1.28
N VAL A 23 60.56 -14.99 0.01
CA VAL A 23 61.07 -16.11 -0.81
C VAL A 23 62.57 -16.00 -1.06
N ARG A 24 63.12 -14.78 -1.12
CA ARG A 24 64.56 -14.55 -1.30
C ARG A 24 65.38 -14.67 -0.01
N THR A 25 64.79 -14.36 1.15
CA THR A 25 65.51 -14.30 2.44
C THR A 25 65.30 -15.51 3.34
N THR A 26 64.28 -16.34 3.07
CA THR A 26 63.96 -17.53 3.87
C THR A 26 63.86 -18.79 2.99
N ALA A 27 63.80 -19.98 3.60
CA ALA A 27 63.63 -21.26 2.89
C ALA A 27 62.19 -21.50 2.34
N LEU A 28 61.39 -20.45 2.15
CA LEU A 28 60.06 -20.54 1.55
C LEU A 28 60.16 -20.92 0.08
N GLN A 29 59.51 -22.02 -0.30
CA GLN A 29 59.46 -22.45 -1.69
C GLN A 29 58.51 -21.55 -2.49
N ALA A 30 58.81 -21.33 -3.77
CA ALA A 30 58.05 -20.40 -4.63
C ALA A 30 56.53 -20.67 -4.64
N TRP A 31 56.11 -21.94 -4.52
CA TRP A 31 54.69 -22.30 -4.47
C TRP A 31 53.98 -21.80 -3.20
N GLN A 32 54.68 -21.72 -2.06
CA GLN A 32 54.12 -21.20 -0.81
C GLN A 32 53.86 -19.69 -0.91
N GLY A 33 54.75 -18.96 -1.60
CA GLY A 33 54.55 -17.54 -1.91
C GLY A 33 53.35 -17.30 -2.83
N VAL A 34 53.18 -18.14 -3.86
CA VAL A 34 51.99 -18.11 -4.73
C VAL A 34 50.71 -18.41 -3.92
N LEU A 35 50.75 -19.40 -3.04
CA LEU A 35 49.59 -19.76 -2.20
C LEU A 35 49.20 -18.60 -1.27
N LEU A 36 50.18 -17.95 -0.62
CA LEU A 36 49.94 -16.79 0.25
C LEU A 36 49.38 -15.57 -0.49
N PHE A 37 49.70 -15.41 -1.78
CA PHE A 37 49.12 -14.36 -2.62
C PHE A 37 47.68 -14.68 -3.05
N ILE A 38 47.41 -15.93 -3.42
CA ILE A 38 46.10 -16.34 -3.96
C ILE A 38 45.06 -16.53 -2.85
N LEU A 39 45.45 -17.04 -1.68
CA LEU A 39 44.54 -17.34 -0.57
C LEU A 39 43.66 -16.14 -0.15
N PRO A 40 44.16 -14.91 0.05
CA PRO A 40 43.31 -13.77 0.36
C PRO A 40 42.39 -13.35 -0.80
N LEU A 41 42.80 -13.53 -2.06
CA LEU A 41 41.94 -13.29 -3.23
C LEU A 41 40.77 -14.27 -3.28
N VAL A 42 41.03 -15.57 -3.07
CA VAL A 42 40.01 -16.61 -3.03
C VAL A 42 39.09 -16.40 -1.83
N ALA A 43 39.63 -16.10 -0.65
CA ALA A 43 38.83 -15.81 0.54
C ALA A 43 37.94 -14.57 0.35
N ALA A 44 38.47 -13.48 -0.21
CA ALA A 44 37.69 -12.26 -0.48
C ALA A 44 36.58 -12.51 -1.51
N ASN A 45 36.86 -13.29 -2.57
CA ASN A 45 35.87 -13.66 -3.58
C ASN A 45 34.75 -14.54 -2.98
N LEU A 46 35.12 -15.55 -2.16
CA LEU A 46 34.17 -16.39 -1.45
C LEU A 46 33.29 -15.57 -0.49
N ILE A 47 33.87 -14.67 0.30
CA ILE A 47 33.11 -13.80 1.21
C ILE A 47 32.18 -12.87 0.42
N TRP A 48 32.65 -12.34 -0.73
CA TRP A 48 31.85 -11.48 -1.59
C TRP A 48 30.61 -12.20 -2.12
N PHE A 49 30.77 -13.37 -2.76
CA PHE A 49 29.64 -14.10 -3.34
C PHE A 49 28.74 -14.76 -2.30
N SER A 50 29.30 -15.28 -1.20
CA SER A 50 28.50 -15.99 -0.19
C SER A 50 27.76 -15.06 0.78
N TRP A 51 28.29 -13.86 1.04
CA TRP A 51 27.78 -13.01 2.12
C TRP A 51 27.47 -11.58 1.70
N LEU A 52 28.37 -10.92 0.97
CA LEU A 52 28.19 -9.49 0.64
C LEU A 52 27.17 -9.27 -0.49
N HIS A 53 27.30 -10.00 -1.59
CA HIS A 53 26.42 -9.92 -2.76
C HIS A 53 24.96 -10.25 -2.42
N PRO A 54 24.62 -11.37 -1.74
CA PRO A 54 23.22 -11.66 -1.41
C PRO A 54 22.61 -10.61 -0.48
N ARG A 55 23.36 -10.10 0.51
CA ARG A 55 22.88 -9.05 1.41
C ARG A 55 22.67 -7.71 0.73
N GLN A 56 23.54 -7.34 -0.21
CA GLN A 56 23.36 -6.11 -1.01
C GLN A 56 22.18 -6.24 -1.96
N ALA A 57 22.05 -7.37 -2.65
CA ALA A 57 20.92 -7.65 -3.53
C ALA A 57 19.59 -7.62 -2.77
N GLU A 58 19.54 -8.21 -1.58
CA GLU A 58 18.37 -8.15 -0.70
C GLU A 58 18.04 -6.70 -0.35
N LYS A 59 18.99 -5.91 0.16
CA LYS A 59 18.77 -4.49 0.50
C LYS A 59 18.22 -3.66 -0.66
N ILE A 60 18.81 -3.79 -1.85
CA ILE A 60 18.36 -3.09 -3.07
C ILE A 60 16.92 -3.48 -3.40
N GLN A 61 16.58 -4.77 -3.31
CA GLN A 61 15.21 -5.23 -3.52
C GLN A 61 14.25 -4.64 -2.47
N MET A 62 14.65 -4.52 -1.21
CA MET A 62 13.75 -3.96 -0.17
C MET A 62 13.48 -2.48 -0.45
N GLU A 63 14.52 -1.74 -0.83
CA GLU A 63 14.41 -0.33 -1.16
C GLU A 63 13.53 -0.12 -2.39
N ALA A 64 13.68 -0.96 -3.43
CA ALA A 64 12.83 -0.93 -4.61
C ALA A 64 11.36 -1.21 -4.27
N VAL A 65 11.07 -2.23 -3.46
CA VAL A 65 9.71 -2.56 -2.99
C VAL A 65 9.13 -1.40 -2.18
N ALA A 66 9.91 -0.83 -1.26
CA ALA A 66 9.48 0.30 -0.45
C ALA A 66 9.22 1.55 -1.29
N GLN A 67 10.05 1.80 -2.30
CA GLN A 67 9.87 2.91 -3.23
C GLN A 67 8.60 2.72 -4.06
N GLN A 68 8.35 1.51 -4.55
CA GLN A 68 7.15 1.17 -5.31
C GLN A 68 5.88 1.32 -4.47
N LEU A 69 5.89 0.81 -3.23
CA LEU A 69 4.78 1.00 -2.30
C LEU A 69 4.56 2.50 -2.00
N SER A 70 5.63 3.27 -1.79
CA SER A 70 5.52 4.70 -1.48
C SER A 70 5.05 5.57 -2.66
N ALA A 71 5.19 5.07 -3.90
CA ALA A 71 4.71 5.75 -5.09
C ALA A 71 3.18 5.67 -5.21
N ALA A 72 2.57 4.64 -4.62
CA ALA A 72 1.12 4.51 -4.56
C ALA A 72 0.53 5.54 -3.56
N PRO A 73 -0.58 6.23 -3.92
CA PRO A 73 -1.22 7.19 -3.02
C PRO A 73 -1.64 6.59 -1.69
N GLY A 74 -1.58 7.40 -0.62
CA GLY A 74 -1.92 6.99 0.75
C GLY A 74 -0.85 6.18 1.49
N TYR A 75 -0.07 5.35 0.79
CA TYR A 75 0.92 4.47 1.43
C TYR A 75 2.14 5.20 1.98
N ARG A 76 2.57 6.29 1.35
CA ARG A 76 3.73 7.08 1.79
C ARG A 76 3.59 7.56 3.24
N LEU A 77 2.40 7.98 3.64
CA LEU A 77 2.13 8.47 5.00
C LEU A 77 2.18 7.36 6.04
N LEU A 78 1.81 6.13 5.67
CA LEU A 78 1.83 4.97 6.57
C LEU A 78 3.24 4.66 7.08
N ARG A 79 4.29 4.99 6.32
CA ARG A 79 5.68 4.82 6.78
C ARG A 79 5.97 5.54 8.10
N VAL A 80 5.35 6.70 8.32
CA VAL A 80 5.54 7.52 9.52
C VAL A 80 4.42 7.29 10.53
N GLN A 81 3.18 7.18 10.05
CA GLN A 81 1.99 7.12 10.91
C GLN A 81 1.67 5.70 11.43
N GLU A 82 2.08 4.65 10.70
CA GLU A 82 1.73 3.25 10.94
C GLU A 82 2.93 2.32 10.63
N PRO A 83 4.05 2.41 11.38
CA PRO A 83 5.30 1.73 11.03
C PRO A 83 5.19 0.20 11.00
N GLU A 84 4.35 -0.39 11.86
CA GLU A 84 4.12 -1.84 11.88
C GLU A 84 3.38 -2.32 10.62
N LEU A 85 2.32 -1.61 10.24
CA LEU A 85 1.59 -1.89 9.00
C LEU A 85 2.49 -1.68 7.78
N TRP A 86 3.31 -0.62 7.78
CA TRP A 86 4.29 -0.37 6.73
C TRP A 86 5.22 -1.57 6.51
N GLN A 87 5.71 -2.19 7.60
CA GLN A 87 6.53 -3.40 7.50
C GLN A 87 5.74 -4.59 6.94
N LEU A 88 4.49 -4.78 7.36
CA LEU A 88 3.62 -5.85 6.85
C LEU A 88 3.37 -5.70 5.34
N LEU A 89 3.00 -4.49 4.89
CA LEU A 89 2.73 -4.21 3.47
C LEU A 89 3.98 -4.43 2.60
N ASN A 90 5.17 -4.02 3.07
CA ASN A 90 6.41 -4.27 2.34
C ASN A 90 6.76 -5.77 2.25
N ARG A 91 6.49 -6.55 3.30
CA ARG A 91 6.67 -8.00 3.26
C ARG A 91 5.71 -8.65 2.28
N GLU A 92 4.44 -8.27 2.33
CA GLU A 92 3.40 -8.83 1.45
C GLU A 92 3.66 -8.47 -0.02
N LEU A 93 3.98 -7.21 -0.32
CA LEU A 93 4.30 -6.79 -1.68
C LEU A 93 5.48 -7.59 -2.24
N ARG A 94 6.55 -7.73 -1.44
CA ARG A 94 7.71 -8.54 -1.84
C ARG A 94 7.35 -10.00 -2.08
N HIS A 95 6.54 -10.58 -1.20
CA HIS A 95 6.11 -11.96 -1.34
C HIS A 95 5.38 -12.20 -2.66
N LYS A 96 4.45 -11.31 -3.02
CA LYS A 96 3.72 -11.35 -4.30
C LYS A 96 4.65 -11.17 -5.50
N LEU A 97 5.60 -10.24 -5.44
CA LEU A 97 6.58 -10.04 -6.52
C LEU A 97 7.48 -11.27 -6.72
N GLN A 98 7.88 -11.94 -5.63
CA GLN A 98 8.66 -13.18 -5.71
C GLN A 98 7.86 -14.35 -6.30
N GLN A 99 6.53 -14.31 -6.20
CA GLN A 99 5.63 -15.27 -6.85
C GLN A 99 5.38 -14.94 -8.34
N GLY A 100 5.97 -13.88 -8.87
CA GLY A 100 5.78 -13.45 -10.26
C GLY A 100 4.48 -12.68 -10.50
N VAL A 101 3.77 -12.27 -9.45
CA VAL A 101 2.63 -11.36 -9.58
C VAL A 101 3.16 -9.99 -10.02
N SER A 102 2.49 -9.34 -10.97
CA SER A 102 2.85 -7.97 -11.36
C SER A 102 2.71 -7.03 -10.18
N ALA A 103 3.53 -5.98 -10.14
CA ALA A 103 3.50 -5.06 -9.01
C ALA A 103 2.17 -4.31 -8.92
N GLU A 104 1.57 -4.03 -10.06
CA GLU A 104 0.27 -3.42 -10.24
C GLU A 104 -0.85 -4.25 -9.59
N GLN A 105 -0.88 -5.55 -9.88
CA GLN A 105 -1.85 -6.46 -9.30
C GLN A 105 -1.60 -6.64 -7.80
N ALA A 106 -0.34 -6.75 -7.40
CA ALA A 106 0.03 -6.88 -6.00
C ALA A 106 -0.39 -5.64 -5.18
N LEU A 107 -0.22 -4.43 -5.72
CA LEU A 107 -0.68 -3.20 -5.08
C LEU A 107 -2.21 -3.15 -4.99
N GLY A 108 -2.93 -3.62 -6.01
CA GLY A 108 -4.39 -3.76 -5.98
C GLY A 108 -4.87 -4.64 -4.83
N ASP A 109 -4.19 -5.76 -4.56
CA ASP A 109 -4.51 -6.66 -3.45
C ASP A 109 -4.28 -6.00 -2.08
N LEU A 110 -3.31 -5.07 -1.98
CA LEU A 110 -3.03 -4.33 -0.74
C LEU A 110 -4.05 -3.23 -0.44
N ARG A 111 -4.96 -2.89 -1.38
CA ARG A 111 -5.96 -1.83 -1.18
C ARG A 111 -6.92 -2.15 -0.02
N GLY A 112 -7.24 -3.42 0.21
CA GLY A 112 -8.11 -3.82 1.33
C GLY A 112 -7.56 -3.35 2.68
N TRP A 113 -6.26 -3.51 2.90
CA TRP A 113 -5.57 -3.07 4.12
C TRP A 113 -5.60 -1.55 4.30
N LEU A 114 -5.45 -0.81 3.18
CA LEU A 114 -5.55 0.64 3.19
C LEU A 114 -6.98 1.09 3.55
N THR A 115 -8.00 0.38 3.04
CA THR A 115 -9.42 0.67 3.34
C THR A 115 -9.72 0.53 4.84
N ASP A 116 -9.18 -0.50 5.49
CA ASP A 116 -9.35 -0.70 6.93
C ASP A 116 -8.73 0.45 7.75
N ILE A 117 -7.57 0.95 7.34
CA ILE A 117 -6.96 2.12 7.96
C ILE A 117 -7.82 3.37 7.73
N VAL A 118 -8.27 3.60 6.50
CA VAL A 118 -9.12 4.75 6.19
C VAL A 118 -10.38 4.74 7.06
N ASN A 119 -11.07 3.61 7.19
CA ASN A 119 -12.24 3.45 8.05
C ASN A 119 -11.93 3.84 9.51
N LYS A 120 -10.80 3.39 10.05
CA LYS A 120 -10.34 3.77 11.40
C LYS A 120 -9.99 5.27 11.50
N ARG A 121 -9.44 5.86 10.44
CA ARG A 121 -9.01 7.27 10.42
C ARG A 121 -10.18 8.24 10.21
N MET A 122 -11.27 7.81 9.58
CA MET A 122 -12.46 8.64 9.36
C MET A 122 -13.05 9.20 10.67
N THR A 123 -13.01 8.44 11.78
CA THR A 123 -13.54 8.90 13.08
C THR A 123 -12.78 10.09 13.67
N ARG A 124 -11.53 10.31 13.24
CA ARG A 124 -10.62 11.37 13.73
C ARG A 124 -10.41 12.51 12.72
N ALA A 125 -10.53 12.20 11.42
CA ALA A 125 -10.36 13.16 10.33
C ALA A 125 -11.33 14.34 10.41
N SER A 126 -10.98 15.48 9.79
CA SER A 126 -11.86 16.65 9.72
C SER A 126 -13.11 16.39 8.86
N ASP A 127 -14.18 17.17 9.09
CA ASP A 127 -15.44 17.03 8.33
C ASP A 127 -15.21 17.16 6.81
N ASP A 128 -14.46 18.19 6.41
CA ASP A 128 -14.16 18.47 5.01
C ASP A 128 -13.35 17.34 4.35
N ALA A 129 -12.39 16.75 5.07
CA ALA A 129 -11.57 15.67 4.53
C ALA A 129 -12.37 14.37 4.37
N VAL A 130 -13.26 14.06 5.31
CA VAL A 130 -14.17 12.90 5.22
C VAL A 130 -15.11 13.07 4.02
N ILE A 131 -15.72 14.25 3.87
CA ILE A 131 -16.63 14.53 2.75
C ILE A 131 -15.90 14.46 1.42
N ALA A 132 -14.74 15.12 1.29
CA ALA A 132 -13.97 15.13 0.05
C ALA A 132 -13.55 13.73 -0.37
N TYR A 133 -13.09 12.90 0.58
CA TYR A 133 -12.74 11.50 0.30
C TYR A 133 -13.94 10.70 -0.19
N VAL A 134 -15.06 10.73 0.53
CA VAL A 134 -16.26 9.97 0.15
C VAL A 134 -16.86 10.47 -1.16
N GLN A 135 -16.78 11.77 -1.44
CA GLN A 135 -17.20 12.33 -2.72
C GLN A 135 -16.38 11.77 -3.88
N VAL A 136 -15.05 11.73 -3.76
CA VAL A 136 -14.20 11.12 -4.78
C VAL A 136 -14.49 9.62 -4.91
N SER A 137 -14.65 8.88 -3.81
CA SER A 137 -15.02 7.47 -3.86
C SER A 137 -16.35 7.21 -4.58
N VAL A 138 -17.32 8.11 -4.49
CA VAL A 138 -18.57 8.03 -5.27
C VAL A 138 -18.31 8.21 -6.76
N GLU A 139 -17.46 9.16 -7.15
CA GLU A 139 -17.07 9.36 -8.55
C GLU A 139 -16.30 8.16 -9.10
N GLU A 140 -15.43 7.54 -8.29
CA GLU A 140 -14.75 6.29 -8.64
C GLU A 140 -15.76 5.16 -8.87
N MET A 141 -16.70 4.96 -7.95
CA MET A 141 -17.75 3.95 -8.11
C MET A 141 -18.55 4.17 -9.40
N GLN A 142 -18.93 5.41 -9.71
CA GLN A 142 -19.65 5.75 -10.93
C GLN A 142 -18.82 5.45 -12.18
N ALA A 143 -17.54 5.85 -12.20
CA ALA A 143 -16.63 5.58 -13.31
C ALA A 143 -16.42 4.07 -13.52
N LEU A 144 -16.24 3.32 -12.44
CA LEU A 144 -16.06 1.87 -12.48
C LEU A 144 -17.33 1.16 -12.91
N GLN A 145 -18.50 1.61 -12.45
CA GLN A 145 -19.79 1.04 -12.84
C GLN A 145 -20.04 1.17 -14.34
N GLN A 146 -19.71 2.32 -14.92
CA GLN A 146 -19.84 2.57 -16.36
C GLN A 146 -18.96 1.64 -17.20
N GLN A 147 -17.79 1.27 -16.69
CA GLN A 147 -16.88 0.34 -17.36
C GLN A 147 -17.33 -1.12 -17.18
N SER A 148 -17.58 -1.53 -15.94
CA SER A 148 -18.03 -2.87 -15.59
C SER A 148 -18.58 -2.92 -14.17
N PRO A 149 -19.81 -3.44 -13.97
CA PRO A 149 -20.36 -3.69 -12.64
C PRO A 149 -19.45 -4.51 -11.72
N GLN A 150 -18.67 -5.43 -12.31
CA GLN A 150 -17.72 -6.26 -11.56
C GLN A 150 -16.61 -5.43 -10.92
N ARG A 151 -16.09 -4.42 -11.62
CA ARG A 151 -15.00 -3.57 -11.10
C ARG A 151 -15.47 -2.74 -9.92
N CYS A 152 -16.67 -2.16 -10.01
CA CYS A 152 -17.27 -1.45 -8.88
C CYS A 152 -17.51 -2.39 -7.68
N PHE A 153 -17.95 -3.62 -7.93
CA PHE A 153 -18.10 -4.61 -6.86
C PHE A 153 -16.77 -4.96 -6.19
N GLN A 154 -15.70 -5.17 -6.95
CA GLN A 154 -14.35 -5.40 -6.41
C GLN A 154 -13.81 -4.19 -5.64
N PHE A 155 -14.13 -2.97 -6.08
CA PHE A 155 -13.81 -1.75 -5.36
C PHE A 155 -14.48 -1.68 -3.98
N LEU A 156 -15.79 -1.98 -3.93
CA LEU A 156 -16.59 -1.95 -2.71
C LEU A 156 -16.27 -3.12 -1.76
N TYR A 157 -15.99 -4.30 -2.31
CA TYR A 157 -15.86 -5.55 -1.56
C TYR A 157 -14.58 -6.32 -1.97
N PRO A 158 -13.38 -5.74 -1.77
CA PRO A 158 -12.12 -6.37 -2.18
C PRO A 158 -11.88 -7.71 -1.49
N GLN A 159 -12.41 -7.90 -0.27
CA GLN A 159 -12.29 -9.15 0.48
C GLN A 159 -13.10 -10.32 -0.12
N VAL A 160 -14.09 -10.03 -0.98
CA VAL A 160 -15.00 -11.04 -1.55
C VAL A 160 -14.57 -11.47 -2.96
N SER A 161 -14.04 -10.57 -3.77
CA SER A 161 -13.72 -10.84 -5.19
C SER A 161 -12.34 -10.37 -5.62
N GLY A 162 -11.46 -10.09 -4.67
CA GLY A 162 -10.15 -9.48 -4.91
C GLY A 162 -10.26 -7.97 -5.17
N GLY A 163 -9.16 -7.26 -4.91
CA GLY A 163 -9.05 -5.82 -5.19
C GLY A 163 -8.89 -5.51 -6.67
N ILE A 164 -8.86 -4.21 -7.00
CA ILE A 164 -8.57 -3.71 -8.34
C ILE A 164 -7.45 -2.65 -8.27
N ASN A 165 -6.64 -2.59 -9.32
CA ASN A 165 -5.66 -1.52 -9.47
C ASN A 165 -6.32 -0.26 -10.06
N LEU A 166 -6.56 0.74 -9.22
CA LEU A 166 -7.17 2.00 -9.64
C LEU A 166 -6.36 2.80 -10.65
N GLN A 167 -5.03 2.67 -10.63
CA GLN A 167 -4.17 3.37 -11.57
C GLN A 167 -4.43 2.91 -13.02
N GLU A 168 -4.81 1.65 -13.21
CA GLU A 168 -5.09 1.07 -14.53
C GLU A 168 -6.51 1.36 -15.02
N VAL A 169 -7.48 1.41 -14.10
CA VAL A 169 -8.89 1.47 -14.47
C VAL A 169 -9.50 2.87 -14.37
N LEU A 170 -8.89 3.79 -13.63
CA LEU A 170 -9.37 5.17 -13.53
C LEU A 170 -8.64 6.10 -14.50
N THR A 171 -9.26 7.24 -14.78
CA THR A 171 -8.57 8.31 -15.50
C THR A 171 -7.45 8.89 -14.63
N PRO A 172 -6.34 9.38 -15.21
CA PRO A 172 -5.25 9.96 -14.43
C PRO A 172 -5.71 11.09 -13.50
N ALA A 173 -6.67 11.91 -13.95
CA ALA A 173 -7.22 13.00 -13.15
C ALA A 173 -8.02 12.51 -11.93
N LEU A 174 -8.86 11.48 -12.10
CA LEU A 174 -9.63 10.93 -10.99
C LEU A 174 -8.72 10.18 -10.00
N TYR A 175 -7.75 9.43 -10.50
CA TYR A 175 -6.75 8.75 -9.66
C TYR A 175 -5.91 9.73 -8.82
N GLN A 176 -5.52 10.87 -9.40
CA GLN A 176 -4.82 11.92 -8.66
C GLN A 176 -5.71 12.54 -7.57
N ARG A 177 -6.99 12.77 -7.87
CA ARG A 177 -7.94 13.32 -6.89
C ARG A 177 -8.21 12.35 -5.73
N ASP A 178 -8.31 11.05 -6.00
CA ASP A 178 -8.38 10.02 -4.95
C ASP A 178 -7.17 10.10 -4.04
N GLY A 179 -5.98 10.12 -4.63
CA GLY A 179 -4.74 10.25 -3.89
C GLY A 179 -4.67 11.49 -2.98
N HIS A 180 -5.08 12.65 -3.49
CA HIS A 180 -5.11 13.90 -2.71
C HIS A 180 -6.16 13.87 -1.59
N ALA A 181 -7.37 13.36 -1.86
CA ALA A 181 -8.42 13.27 -0.86
C ALA A 181 -8.04 12.29 0.26
N LEU A 182 -7.45 11.16 -0.10
CA LEU A 182 -6.90 10.19 0.84
C LEU A 182 -5.76 10.79 1.69
N GLU A 183 -4.83 11.51 1.08
CA GLU A 183 -3.73 12.15 1.80
C GLU A 183 -4.25 13.19 2.81
N ALA A 184 -5.21 14.03 2.40
CA ALA A 184 -5.85 15.01 3.29
C ALA A 184 -6.60 14.35 4.46
N LEU A 185 -7.30 13.25 4.21
CA LEU A 185 -7.98 12.46 5.25
C LEU A 185 -6.96 11.93 6.27
N LEU A 186 -5.91 11.26 5.81
CA LEU A 186 -4.89 10.69 6.69
C LEU A 186 -4.17 11.77 7.50
N LEU A 187 -3.79 12.90 6.89
CA LEU A 187 -3.14 14.01 7.59
C LEU A 187 -4.04 14.63 8.67
N SER A 188 -5.32 14.80 8.40
CA SER A 188 -6.29 15.38 9.35
C SER A 188 -6.71 14.42 10.48
N SER A 189 -6.30 13.15 10.42
CA SER A 189 -6.76 12.08 11.34
C SER A 189 -5.78 11.74 12.48
N GLN A 190 -4.81 12.60 12.74
CA GLN A 190 -3.77 12.37 13.76
C GLN A 190 -4.21 12.76 15.18
N GLY A 191 -5.31 13.50 15.31
CA GLY A 191 -5.84 13.97 16.59
C GLY A 191 -6.79 12.99 17.29
N ALA A 192 -7.48 13.50 18.31
CA ALA A 192 -8.55 12.77 19.00
C ALA A 192 -9.75 12.54 18.06
N GLU A 193 -10.63 11.61 18.45
CA GLU A 193 -11.88 11.36 17.73
C GLU A 193 -12.78 12.59 17.71
N GLN A 194 -13.42 12.82 16.57
CA GLN A 194 -14.37 13.90 16.40
C GLN A 194 -15.68 13.55 17.10
N GLN A 195 -16.22 14.50 17.86
CA GLN A 195 -17.50 14.32 18.53
C GLN A 195 -18.63 14.22 17.50
N THR A 196 -19.38 13.13 17.58
CA THR A 196 -20.50 12.83 16.67
C THR A 196 -21.79 12.67 17.46
N ASP A 197 -22.86 13.35 17.06
CA ASP A 197 -24.20 13.09 17.59
C ASP A 197 -24.72 11.77 16.99
N GLN A 198 -24.55 10.69 17.73
CA GLN A 198 -24.96 9.36 17.30
C GLN A 198 -26.47 9.24 17.10
N THR A 199 -27.28 9.97 17.87
CA THR A 199 -28.73 9.93 17.77
C THR A 199 -29.19 10.57 16.47
N LEU A 200 -28.61 11.72 16.13
CA LEU A 200 -28.87 12.39 14.87
C LEU A 200 -28.39 11.54 13.68
N ALA A 201 -27.16 11.00 13.74
CA ALA A 201 -26.64 10.13 12.69
C ALA A 201 -27.55 8.91 12.41
N ARG A 202 -28.01 8.22 13.46
CA ARG A 202 -28.95 7.09 13.32
C ARG A 202 -30.32 7.50 12.75
N ARG A 203 -30.78 8.71 13.05
CA ARG A 203 -32.01 9.26 12.46
C ARG A 203 -31.81 9.53 10.97
N ASP A 204 -30.72 10.20 10.61
CA ASP A 204 -30.39 10.55 9.23
C ASP A 204 -30.22 9.30 8.37
N LEU A 205 -29.54 8.27 8.89
CA LEU A 205 -29.39 6.99 8.22
C LEU A 205 -30.73 6.33 7.93
N ARG A 206 -31.63 6.26 8.93
CA ARG A 206 -32.97 5.68 8.75
C ARG A 206 -33.76 6.43 7.69
N GLU A 207 -33.78 7.76 7.74
CA GLU A 207 -34.49 8.57 6.74
C GLU A 207 -33.94 8.38 5.32
N ILE A 208 -32.62 8.25 5.17
CA ILE A 208 -32.00 7.96 3.87
C ILE A 208 -32.40 6.55 3.41
N VAL A 209 -32.24 5.55 4.28
CA VAL A 209 -32.56 4.15 3.97
C VAL A 209 -34.04 3.97 3.62
N ASP A 210 -34.97 4.61 4.35
CA ASP A 210 -36.41 4.58 4.06
C ASP A 210 -36.73 5.17 2.68
N ARG A 211 -36.09 6.29 2.32
CA ARG A 211 -36.21 6.89 0.98
C ARG A 211 -35.67 5.98 -0.11
N LEU A 212 -34.57 5.29 0.16
CA LEU A 212 -33.98 4.33 -0.79
C LEU A 212 -34.84 3.06 -0.91
N TYR A 213 -35.46 2.58 0.17
CA TYR A 213 -36.38 1.44 0.15
C TYR A 213 -37.55 1.70 -0.79
N GLY A 214 -38.09 2.92 -0.81
CA GLY A 214 -39.12 3.32 -1.77
C GLY A 214 -38.68 3.19 -3.24
N LYS A 215 -37.38 3.30 -3.54
CA LYS A 215 -36.82 3.20 -4.90
C LYS A 215 -36.29 1.82 -5.27
N ARG A 216 -35.73 1.08 -4.31
CA ARG A 216 -34.94 -0.15 -4.53
C ARG A 216 -35.60 -1.41 -3.96
N GLY A 217 -36.62 -1.27 -3.11
CA GLY A 217 -37.35 -2.37 -2.47
C GLY A 217 -36.46 -3.21 -1.55
N ASN A 218 -36.86 -4.48 -1.34
CA ASN A 218 -36.16 -5.42 -0.43
C ASN A 218 -34.70 -5.71 -0.83
N LYS A 219 -34.28 -5.34 -2.04
CA LYS A 219 -32.90 -5.53 -2.52
C LYS A 219 -31.87 -4.76 -1.69
N LEU A 220 -32.25 -3.72 -0.96
CA LEU A 220 -31.34 -3.01 -0.05
C LEU A 220 -30.78 -3.89 1.06
N GLN A 221 -31.50 -4.93 1.49
CA GLN A 221 -30.98 -5.87 2.49
C GLN A 221 -29.72 -6.61 2.01
N GLN A 222 -29.53 -6.73 0.69
CA GLN A 222 -28.36 -7.36 0.10
C GLN A 222 -27.06 -6.56 0.35
N LEU A 223 -27.14 -5.26 0.64
CA LEU A 223 -25.96 -4.45 1.02
C LEU A 223 -25.25 -4.99 2.27
N ASN A 224 -26.00 -5.66 3.15
CA ASN A 224 -25.46 -6.26 4.37
C ASN A 224 -24.92 -7.69 4.16
N GLN A 225 -25.10 -8.27 2.97
CA GLN A 225 -24.69 -9.65 2.65
C GLN A 225 -23.98 -9.72 1.30
N PRO A 226 -22.86 -8.98 1.10
CA PRO A 226 -22.21 -8.88 -0.21
C PRO A 226 -21.54 -10.19 -0.67
N ALA A 227 -21.32 -11.14 0.25
CA ALA A 227 -20.72 -12.45 -0.06
C ALA A 227 -21.71 -13.49 -0.59
N ASP A 228 -23.01 -13.21 -0.57
CA ASP A 228 -24.02 -14.13 -1.11
C ASP A 228 -23.95 -14.16 -2.64
N THR A 229 -23.77 -15.37 -3.19
CA THR A 229 -23.69 -15.63 -4.63
C THR A 229 -24.95 -15.27 -5.40
N ALA A 230 -26.11 -15.16 -4.73
CA ALA A 230 -27.38 -14.77 -5.33
C ALA A 230 -27.51 -13.26 -5.58
N VAL A 231 -26.53 -12.46 -5.13
CA VAL A 231 -26.61 -11.00 -5.19
C VAL A 231 -26.24 -10.45 -6.56
N ASP A 232 -27.05 -9.53 -7.04
CA ASP A 232 -26.76 -8.76 -8.25
C ASP A 232 -25.68 -7.70 -7.96
N ARG A 233 -24.46 -7.97 -8.40
CA ARG A 233 -23.29 -7.10 -8.23
C ARG A 233 -23.50 -5.69 -8.81
N SER A 234 -24.25 -5.58 -9.92
CA SER A 234 -24.58 -4.28 -10.52
C SER A 234 -25.55 -3.49 -9.66
N ALA A 235 -26.57 -4.18 -9.12
CA ALA A 235 -27.52 -3.59 -8.19
C ALA A 235 -26.82 -3.10 -6.92
N LEU A 236 -25.89 -3.86 -6.34
CA LEU A 236 -25.12 -3.44 -5.17
C LEU A 236 -24.35 -2.15 -5.42
N CYS A 237 -23.60 -2.08 -6.52
CA CYS A 237 -22.86 -0.87 -6.87
C CYS A 237 -23.79 0.35 -6.99
N ALA A 238 -24.90 0.20 -7.71
CA ALA A 238 -25.87 1.27 -7.89
C ALA A 238 -26.50 1.73 -6.56
N MET A 239 -26.82 0.78 -5.67
CA MET A 239 -27.37 1.07 -4.36
C MET A 239 -26.35 1.77 -3.45
N SER A 240 -25.08 1.37 -3.48
CA SER A 240 -24.01 2.03 -2.74
C SER A 240 -23.79 3.46 -3.22
N ILE A 241 -23.77 3.69 -4.53
CA ILE A 241 -23.69 5.04 -5.11
C ILE A 241 -24.86 5.92 -4.63
N ASP A 242 -26.09 5.41 -4.70
CA ASP A 242 -27.27 6.14 -4.23
C ASP A 242 -27.19 6.47 -2.74
N LEU A 243 -26.74 5.53 -1.91
CA LEU A 243 -26.60 5.69 -0.47
C LEU A 243 -25.60 6.79 -0.13
N TYR A 244 -24.37 6.69 -0.62
CA TYR A 244 -23.35 7.67 -0.33
C TYR A 244 -23.68 9.05 -0.94
N SER A 245 -24.30 9.09 -2.12
CA SER A 245 -24.77 10.35 -2.71
C SER A 245 -25.87 11.01 -1.86
N ALA A 246 -26.79 10.23 -1.30
CA ALA A 246 -27.82 10.75 -0.41
C ALA A 246 -27.25 11.26 0.92
N ILE A 247 -26.20 10.62 1.44
CA ILE A 247 -25.48 11.10 2.63
C ILE A 247 -24.76 12.42 2.34
N LEU A 248 -24.05 12.51 1.20
CA LEU A 248 -23.34 13.72 0.78
C LEU A 248 -24.27 14.90 0.49
N ALA A 249 -25.56 14.66 0.24
CA ALA A 249 -26.57 15.70 0.07
C ALA A 249 -27.03 16.34 1.41
N LEU A 250 -26.67 15.76 2.56
CA LEU A 250 -26.92 16.37 3.86
C LEU A 250 -26.01 17.59 4.10
N PRO A 251 -26.35 18.49 5.04
CA PRO A 251 -25.42 19.52 5.49
C PRO A 251 -24.09 18.91 5.95
N ALA A 252 -22.96 19.52 5.59
CA ALA A 252 -21.62 18.95 5.74
C ALA A 252 -21.38 18.28 7.12
N LYS A 253 -21.64 19.00 8.21
CA LYS A 253 -21.46 18.45 9.57
C LYS A 253 -22.29 17.18 9.84
N ARG A 254 -23.51 17.11 9.31
CA ARG A 254 -24.39 15.93 9.42
C ARG A 254 -23.89 14.78 8.54
N ALA A 255 -23.50 15.07 7.30
CA ALA A 255 -22.92 14.07 6.39
C ALA A 255 -21.68 13.43 7.00
N ALA A 256 -20.70 14.23 7.44
CA ALA A 256 -19.47 13.75 8.07
C ALA A 256 -19.75 12.96 9.36
N GLY A 257 -20.65 13.46 10.23
CA GLY A 257 -21.07 12.74 11.43
C GLY A 257 -21.70 11.37 11.12
N LEU A 258 -22.58 11.30 10.12
CA LEU A 258 -23.18 10.03 9.69
C LEU A 258 -22.12 9.06 9.12
N LEU A 259 -21.23 9.53 8.26
CA LEU A 259 -20.16 8.70 7.69
C LEU A 259 -19.25 8.10 8.78
N ARG A 260 -18.89 8.89 9.80
CA ARG A 260 -18.15 8.39 10.98
C ARG A 260 -18.92 7.35 11.77
N ASN A 261 -20.23 7.57 11.94
CA ASN A 261 -21.07 6.62 12.67
C ASN A 261 -21.16 5.27 11.94
N MET A 262 -21.25 5.27 10.61
CA MET A 262 -21.31 4.04 9.80
C MET A 262 -20.05 3.18 9.95
N VAL A 263 -18.86 3.79 9.95
CA VAL A 263 -17.60 3.02 10.11
C VAL A 263 -17.35 2.60 11.56
N HIS A 264 -17.76 3.41 12.54
CA HIS A 264 -17.63 3.07 13.96
C HIS A 264 -18.51 1.88 14.37
N SER A 265 -19.70 1.76 13.76
CA SER A 265 -20.68 0.70 14.09
C SER A 265 -20.33 -0.67 13.49
N ASN A 266 -19.35 -0.72 12.58
CA ASN A 266 -18.89 -1.94 11.91
C ASN A 266 -17.63 -2.54 12.56
N GLY A 267 -17.19 -2.00 13.71
CA GLY A 267 -16.04 -2.48 14.50
C GLY A 267 -16.46 -3.18 15.77
#